data_AF-A0A959FKJ2-F1
#
_entry.id   AF-A0A959FKJ2-F1
#
_cell.length_a   1.000
_cell.length_b   1.000
_cell.length_c   1.000
_cell.angle_alpha   90.00
_cell.angle_beta   90.00
_cell.angle_gamma   90.00
#
_symmetry.space_group_name_H-M   'P 1'
#
loop_
_entity.id
_entity.type
_entity.pdbx_description
1 polymer ?
#
loop_
_entity_poly.entity_id
_entity_poly.type
_entity_poly.pdbx_seq_one_letter_code
_entity_poly.pdbx_strand_id
1 'polypeptide(L)'
;MPGLNDLQNVTLNGNLVGAYDPLFRVAGLDQPVSLSELLIYILSNLGPAGGDTFVTEASLDGDTLTITRNDASTVQVDLSALSTDNDDFVADAALQGNNLVLTLDSGGTVSVDLSALSGGGGGGLLQYQATGVNGAVDNGCFVTATLAGATYERTGGAGQNTEGILTVPAGGILQGVAVHFSAGQAPGNTFYLNVDYDETGKAVNGSENTVMPVLGTVMTKPAGFTDGSPATNFVHAGTPLQIGIAQVDDNGSRVRVRYKFTN
;
A
#
# COMPACT_ATOMS: atom_id res chain seq x y z
N MET A 1 -36.51 40.86 54.76
CA MET A 1 -37.59 40.97 53.77
C MET A 1 -38.42 39.70 53.87
N PRO A 2 -39.74 39.78 54.03
CA PRO A 2 -40.59 38.59 54.07
C PRO A 2 -40.47 37.83 52.74
N GLY A 3 -40.45 36.51 52.81
CA GLY A 3 -40.22 35.62 51.67
C GLY A 3 -41.54 35.12 51.07
N LEU A 4 -41.48 34.48 49.90
CA LEU A 4 -42.64 33.95 49.14
C LEU A 4 -43.60 33.04 49.96
N ASN A 5 -43.17 32.51 51.11
CA ASN A 5 -44.01 31.73 52.02
C ASN A 5 -45.01 32.58 52.83
N ASP A 6 -44.83 33.90 52.92
CA ASP A 6 -45.69 34.79 53.70
C ASP A 6 -46.97 35.22 52.95
N LEU A 7 -47.11 34.84 51.67
CA LEU A 7 -48.25 35.16 50.80
C LEU A 7 -49.20 33.98 50.55
N GLN A 8 -48.97 32.80 51.15
CA GLN A 8 -49.78 31.62 50.86
C GLN A 8 -51.22 31.69 51.37
N ASN A 9 -51.56 32.68 52.21
CA ASN A 9 -52.93 32.97 52.62
C ASN A 9 -53.15 34.49 52.78
N VAL A 10 -53.29 35.21 51.67
CA VAL A 10 -53.77 36.61 51.72
C VAL A 10 -55.30 36.59 51.85
N THR A 11 -55.81 36.66 53.07
CA THR A 11 -57.24 36.90 53.31
C THR A 11 -57.55 38.38 53.10
N LEU A 12 -58.15 38.72 51.95
CA LEU A 12 -58.59 40.08 51.64
C LEU A 12 -59.95 40.37 52.30
N ASN A 13 -59.92 40.92 53.52
CA ASN A 13 -61.13 41.39 54.20
C ASN A 13 -61.40 42.84 53.81
N GLY A 14 -62.28 43.05 52.82
CA GLY A 14 -62.78 44.38 52.47
C GLY A 14 -63.98 44.75 53.34
N ASN A 15 -63.91 45.87 54.07
CA ASN A 15 -65.11 46.46 54.66
C ASN A 15 -65.62 47.53 53.68
N LEU A 16 -66.74 47.28 53.01
CA LEU A 16 -67.39 48.28 52.16
C LEU A 16 -68.04 49.33 53.07
N VAL A 17 -67.30 50.37 53.40
CA VAL A 17 -67.85 51.62 53.93
C VAL A 17 -67.88 52.62 52.76
N GLY A 18 -69.02 53.28 52.57
CA GLY A 18 -69.42 53.88 51.29
C GLY A 18 -68.53 54.96 50.68
N ALA A 19 -68.77 55.17 49.38
CA ALA A 19 -68.36 56.29 48.51
C ALA A 19 -66.85 56.56 48.36
N TYR A 20 -66.27 55.77 47.45
CA TYR A 20 -65.11 56.06 46.58
C TYR A 20 -63.74 56.28 47.23
N ASP A 21 -63.16 55.22 47.80
CA ASP A 21 -61.82 54.68 47.41
C ASP A 21 -61.48 53.54 48.39
N PRO A 22 -61.70 52.25 48.02
CA PRO A 22 -61.49 51.15 48.95
C PRO A 22 -60.01 51.01 49.31
N LEU A 23 -59.72 51.08 50.61
CA LEU A 23 -58.39 50.82 51.16
C LEU A 23 -58.28 49.36 51.63
N PHE A 24 -57.18 48.72 51.28
CA PHE A 24 -56.89 47.32 51.57
C PHE A 24 -55.78 47.23 52.62
N ARG A 25 -55.98 46.41 53.66
CA ARG A 25 -54.91 46.07 54.60
C ARG A 25 -54.18 44.83 54.08
N VAL A 26 -52.88 44.96 53.86
CA VAL A 26 -51.99 43.85 53.54
C VAL A 26 -51.13 43.57 54.78
N ALA A 27 -51.03 42.31 55.18
CA ALA A 27 -50.16 41.92 56.28
C ALA A 27 -48.70 42.27 55.94
N GLY A 28 -48.02 43.00 56.83
CA GLY A 28 -46.64 43.46 56.63
C GLY A 28 -46.48 44.86 56.04
N LEU A 29 -47.56 45.56 55.70
CA LEU A 29 -47.52 47.00 55.40
C LEU A 29 -48.03 47.81 56.59
N ASP A 30 -47.34 48.92 56.89
CA ASP A 30 -47.63 49.77 58.05
C ASP A 30 -48.95 50.55 57.90
N GLN A 31 -49.45 50.73 56.66
CA GLN A 31 -50.66 51.48 56.35
C GLN A 31 -51.54 50.73 55.33
N PRO A 32 -52.88 50.90 55.36
CA PRO A 32 -53.76 50.45 54.28
C PRO A 32 -53.40 51.09 52.94
N VAL A 33 -53.56 50.35 51.84
CA VAL A 33 -53.19 50.77 50.48
C VAL A 33 -54.41 50.86 49.56
N SER A 34 -54.36 51.73 48.56
CA SER A 34 -55.38 51.80 47.51
C SER A 34 -55.39 50.52 46.65
N LEU A 35 -56.42 50.35 45.80
CA LEU A 35 -56.49 49.22 44.86
C LEU A 35 -55.27 49.19 43.91
N SER A 36 -54.83 50.35 43.44
CA SER A 36 -53.70 50.49 42.53
C SER A 36 -52.39 50.08 43.20
N GLU A 37 -52.18 50.51 44.44
CA GLU A 37 -51.00 50.15 45.23
C GLU A 37 -51.03 48.67 45.63
N LEU A 38 -52.20 48.11 45.95
CA LEU A 38 -52.38 46.68 46.18
C LEU A 38 -51.99 45.87 44.93
N LEU A 39 -52.44 46.28 43.74
CA LEU A 39 -52.11 45.60 42.49
C LEU A 39 -50.61 45.63 42.20
N ILE A 40 -49.96 46.79 42.42
CA ILE A 40 -48.50 46.93 42.29
C ILE A 40 -47.78 46.03 43.32
N TYR A 41 -48.25 45.98 44.56
CA TYR A 41 -47.68 45.14 45.60
C TYR A 41 -47.81 43.64 45.24
N ILE A 42 -48.96 43.20 44.75
CA ILE A 42 -49.17 41.81 44.32
C ILE A 42 -48.26 41.47 43.13
N LEU A 43 -48.21 42.31 42.09
CA LEU A 43 -47.40 42.07 40.89
C LEU A 43 -45.89 42.09 41.17
N SER A 44 -45.42 42.94 42.08
CA SER A 44 -44.01 42.99 42.48
C SER A 44 -43.57 41.79 43.32
N ASN A 45 -44.50 41.17 44.07
CA ASN A 45 -44.20 40.02 44.93
C ASN A 45 -44.50 38.65 44.29
N LEU A 46 -45.30 38.59 43.22
CA LEU A 46 -45.50 37.35 42.45
C LEU A 46 -44.24 36.92 41.67
N GLY A 47 -43.22 37.78 41.59
CA GLY A 47 -42.07 37.60 40.72
C GLY A 47 -42.47 37.64 39.24
N PRO A 48 -41.52 37.73 38.30
CA PRO A 48 -41.83 37.35 36.93
C PRO A 48 -42.33 35.90 36.99
N ALA A 49 -43.49 35.61 36.39
CA ALA A 49 -43.93 34.24 36.18
C ALA A 49 -42.72 33.47 35.64
N GLY A 50 -42.24 32.47 36.38
CA GLY A 50 -41.08 31.66 35.99
C GLY A 50 -41.43 30.95 34.68
N GLY A 51 -41.25 31.66 33.59
CA GLY A 51 -41.59 31.21 32.25
C GLY A 51 -40.64 30.08 31.91
N ASP A 52 -41.22 28.97 31.49
CA ASP A 52 -40.44 27.91 30.87
C ASP A 52 -39.64 28.51 29.72
N THR A 53 -38.34 28.20 29.69
CA THR A 53 -37.46 28.69 28.64
C THR A 53 -37.33 27.60 27.60
N PHE A 54 -37.70 27.90 26.37
CA PHE A 54 -37.61 26.97 25.25
C PHE A 54 -36.76 27.56 24.13
N VAL A 55 -36.21 26.68 23.30
CA VAL A 55 -35.40 27.08 22.15
C VAL A 55 -36.30 27.69 21.08
N THR A 56 -35.94 28.88 20.62
CA THR A 56 -36.61 29.56 19.50
C THR A 56 -35.79 29.48 18.23
N GLU A 57 -34.47 29.35 18.34
CA GLU A 57 -33.56 29.29 17.20
C GLU A 57 -32.30 28.50 17.55
N ALA A 58 -31.74 27.82 16.54
CA ALA A 58 -30.41 27.22 16.60
C ALA A 58 -29.69 27.52 15.28
N SER A 59 -28.44 27.98 15.36
CA SER A 59 -27.60 28.25 14.20
C SER A 59 -26.20 27.67 14.41
N LEU A 60 -25.60 27.22 13.31
CA LEU A 60 -24.22 26.74 13.28
C LEU A 60 -23.39 27.72 12.45
N ASP A 61 -22.38 28.31 13.08
CA ASP A 61 -21.39 29.17 12.41
C ASP A 61 -19.99 28.60 12.68
N GLY A 62 -19.35 28.09 11.64
CA GLY A 62 -18.17 27.23 11.76
C GLY A 62 -18.46 26.03 12.68
N ASP A 63 -17.66 25.89 13.73
CA ASP A 63 -17.79 24.82 14.74
C ASP A 63 -18.59 25.25 15.99
N THR A 64 -19.19 26.44 15.99
CA THR A 64 -19.95 26.93 17.15
C THR A 64 -21.46 26.83 16.91
N LEU A 65 -22.13 25.98 17.68
CA LEU A 65 -23.59 25.93 17.75
C LEU A 65 -24.09 26.98 18.72
N THR A 66 -24.85 27.96 18.22
CA THR A 66 -25.55 28.96 19.04
C THR A 66 -27.02 28.57 19.16
N ILE A 67 -27.51 28.43 20.40
CA ILE A 67 -28.91 28.17 20.73
C ILE A 67 -29.49 29.43 21.38
N THR A 68 -30.53 30.00 20.78
CA THR A 68 -31.26 31.15 21.31
C THR A 68 -32.57 30.70 21.94
N ARG A 69 -32.87 31.20 23.14
CA ARG A 69 -34.11 30.92 23.87
C ARG A 69 -35.10 32.08 23.74
N ASN A 70 -36.37 31.83 24.06
CA ASN A 70 -37.45 32.82 24.03
C ASN A 70 -37.28 34.00 25.01
N ASP A 71 -36.36 33.90 25.97
CA ASP A 71 -35.96 34.97 26.87
C ASP A 71 -34.79 35.81 26.33
N ALA A 72 -34.42 35.61 25.05
CA ALA A 72 -33.28 36.22 24.35
C ALA A 72 -31.88 35.85 24.90
N SER A 73 -31.79 34.91 25.84
CA SER A 73 -30.51 34.36 26.26
C SER A 73 -29.97 33.37 25.22
N THR A 74 -28.65 33.19 25.22
CA THR A 74 -27.97 32.29 24.30
C THR A 74 -27.08 31.29 25.03
N VAL A 75 -26.95 30.10 24.45
CA VAL A 75 -25.97 29.07 24.83
C VAL A 75 -25.10 28.81 23.60
N GLN A 76 -23.79 28.85 23.77
CA GLN A 76 -22.84 28.49 22.72
C GLN A 76 -22.17 27.16 23.08
N VAL A 77 -22.16 26.23 22.13
CA VAL A 77 -21.52 24.93 22.25
C VAL A 77 -20.43 24.85 21.20
N ASP A 78 -19.20 24.63 21.65
CA ASP A 78 -18.06 24.36 20.78
C ASP A 78 -18.11 22.89 20.32
N LEU A 79 -18.19 22.70 19.01
CA LEU A 79 -18.24 21.40 18.34
C LEU A 79 -16.95 21.09 17.57
N SER A 80 -15.86 21.84 17.77
CA SER A 80 -14.56 21.63 17.09
C SER A 80 -13.97 20.25 17.34
N ALA A 81 -14.33 19.61 18.46
CA ALA A 81 -13.93 18.23 18.74
C ALA A 81 -14.66 17.18 17.86
N LEU A 82 -15.74 17.57 17.17
CA LEU A 82 -16.50 16.70 16.26
C LEU A 82 -16.11 16.91 14.79
N SER A 83 -15.37 17.97 14.46
CA SER A 83 -14.94 18.29 13.09
C SER A 83 -13.67 17.56 12.64
N THR A 84 -13.23 16.54 13.39
CA THR A 84 -12.13 15.66 12.98
C THR A 84 -12.62 14.60 12.01
N ASP A 85 -12.82 15.00 10.75
CA ASP A 85 -12.75 14.04 9.66
C ASP A 85 -11.27 13.66 9.49
N ASN A 86 -10.92 12.48 9.99
CA ASN A 86 -9.57 11.90 9.94
C ASN A 86 -9.50 10.78 8.90
N ASP A 87 -10.40 10.78 7.91
CA ASP A 87 -10.32 9.79 6.84
C ASP A 87 -9.13 10.14 5.94
N ASP A 88 -7.94 9.65 6.32
CA ASP A 88 -6.73 9.72 5.51
C ASP A 88 -6.84 8.70 4.37
N PHE A 89 -6.99 9.18 3.14
CA PHE A 89 -6.99 8.34 1.95
C PHE A 89 -5.64 8.37 1.24
N VAL A 90 -5.33 7.30 0.50
CA VAL A 90 -4.16 7.30 -0.39
C VAL A 90 -4.47 8.17 -1.60
N ALA A 91 -3.81 9.33 -1.68
CA ALA A 91 -3.91 10.25 -2.80
C ALA A 91 -2.99 9.85 -3.97
N ASP A 92 -1.85 9.24 -3.67
CA ASP A 92 -0.87 8.79 -4.67
C ASP A 92 -0.04 7.60 -4.18
N ALA A 93 0.52 6.83 -5.12
CA ALA A 93 1.42 5.72 -4.85
C ALA A 93 2.55 5.67 -5.86
N ALA A 94 3.79 5.68 -5.36
CA ALA A 94 5.00 5.64 -6.19
C ALA A 94 6.00 4.60 -5.67
N LEU A 95 6.69 3.93 -6.61
CA LEU A 95 7.81 3.07 -6.28
C LEU A 95 9.12 3.88 -6.35
N GLN A 96 9.81 4.01 -5.21
CA GLN A 96 11.09 4.69 -5.10
C GLN A 96 12.17 3.68 -4.68
N GLY A 97 12.91 3.15 -5.66
CA GLY A 97 13.80 2.02 -5.45
C GLY A 97 13.01 0.77 -5.08
N ASN A 98 13.25 0.22 -3.88
CA ASN A 98 12.53 -0.93 -3.34
C ASN A 98 11.35 -0.56 -2.42
N ASN A 99 11.08 0.74 -2.23
CA ASN A 99 10.05 1.18 -1.29
C ASN A 99 8.80 1.63 -2.05
N LEU A 100 7.65 1.06 -1.70
CA LEU A 100 6.35 1.61 -2.08
C LEU A 100 6.04 2.77 -1.14
N VAL A 101 5.97 3.98 -1.68
CA VAL A 101 5.63 5.20 -0.95
C VAL A 101 4.19 5.55 -1.29
N LEU A 102 3.32 5.56 -0.27
CA LEU A 102 1.94 6.00 -0.35
C LEU A 102 1.87 7.42 0.23
N THR A 103 1.35 8.35 -0.55
CA THR A 103 1.10 9.73 -0.12
C THR A 103 -0.35 9.85 0.29
N LEU A 104 -0.59 10.32 1.50
CA LEU A 104 -1.93 10.56 2.03
C LEU A 104 -2.41 11.95 1.59
N ASP A 105 -3.72 12.10 1.42
CA ASP A 105 -4.34 13.39 1.09
C ASP A 105 -4.16 14.46 2.20
N SER A 106 -4.00 14.03 3.45
CA SER A 106 -3.59 14.89 4.57
C SER A 106 -2.12 15.34 4.55
N GLY A 107 -1.34 14.90 3.56
CA GLY A 107 0.07 15.28 3.36
C GLY A 107 1.09 14.39 4.08
N GLY A 108 0.63 13.34 4.78
CA GLY A 108 1.49 12.30 5.34
C GLY A 108 2.04 11.32 4.28
N THR A 109 3.04 10.52 4.66
CA THR A 109 3.52 9.41 3.80
C THR A 109 3.68 8.12 4.59
N VAL A 110 3.37 6.99 3.94
CA VAL A 110 3.62 5.64 4.45
C VAL A 110 4.59 4.96 3.49
N SER A 111 5.70 4.44 4.01
CA SER A 111 6.70 3.71 3.22
C SER A 111 6.69 2.23 3.59
N VAL A 112 6.51 1.37 2.58
CA VAL A 112 6.58 -0.09 2.72
C VAL A 112 7.85 -0.57 2.02
N ASP A 113 8.77 -1.18 2.76
CA ASP A 113 9.97 -1.78 2.20
C ASP A 113 9.63 -3.12 1.54
N LEU A 114 9.87 -3.21 0.22
CA LEU A 114 9.67 -4.40 -0.59
C LEU A 114 11.00 -5.08 -0.96
N SER A 115 12.11 -4.74 -0.30
CA SER A 115 13.43 -5.33 -0.55
C SER A 115 13.43 -6.86 -0.45
N ALA A 116 12.65 -7.42 0.48
CA ALA A 116 12.47 -8.87 0.61
C ALA A 116 11.77 -9.53 -0.60
N LEU A 117 11.08 -8.76 -1.43
CA LEU A 117 10.43 -9.23 -2.67
C LEU A 117 11.33 -9.04 -3.91
N SER A 118 12.34 -8.17 -3.83
CA SER A 118 13.23 -7.82 -4.95
C SER A 118 14.13 -8.97 -5.44
N GLY A 119 14.18 -10.08 -4.69
CA GLY A 119 14.87 -11.32 -5.08
C GLY A 119 14.03 -12.33 -5.88
N GLY A 120 12.80 -11.98 -6.26
CA GLY A 120 11.84 -12.96 -6.79
C GLY A 120 11.17 -13.70 -5.65
N GLY A 121 9.86 -13.50 -5.49
CA GLY A 121 9.08 -14.18 -4.46
C GLY A 121 9.22 -15.70 -4.57
N GLY A 122 9.83 -16.30 -3.54
CA GLY A 122 9.98 -17.74 -3.38
C GLY A 122 11.10 -18.32 -4.23
N GLY A 123 11.73 -19.39 -3.74
CA GLY A 123 12.70 -20.21 -4.50
C GLY A 123 12.08 -20.97 -5.68
N GLY A 124 11.20 -20.31 -6.43
CA GLY A 124 10.68 -20.73 -7.70
C GLY A 124 11.69 -20.46 -8.81
N LEU A 125 11.49 -21.16 -9.91
CA LEU A 125 12.34 -21.07 -11.09
C LEU A 125 12.08 -19.74 -11.80
N LEU A 126 13.11 -18.93 -11.95
CA LEU A 126 13.09 -17.69 -12.70
C LEU A 126 13.55 -17.96 -14.13
N GLN A 127 12.77 -17.51 -15.12
CA GLN A 127 13.22 -17.44 -16.50
C GLN A 127 13.74 -16.03 -16.79
N TYR A 128 15.02 -15.91 -17.09
CA TYR A 128 15.65 -14.63 -17.39
C TYR A 128 16.74 -14.78 -18.46
N GLN A 129 17.14 -13.68 -19.07
CA GLN A 129 18.26 -13.66 -20.00
C GLN A 129 19.58 -13.54 -19.21
N ALA A 130 20.51 -14.47 -19.42
CA ALA A 130 21.84 -14.41 -18.84
C ALA A 130 22.59 -13.15 -19.30
N THR A 131 23.36 -12.57 -18.38
CA THR A 131 24.17 -11.37 -18.68
C THR A 131 25.34 -11.74 -19.58
N GLY A 132 25.49 -11.04 -20.71
CA GLY A 132 26.59 -11.26 -21.64
C GLY A 132 27.94 -10.84 -21.05
N VAL A 133 28.95 -11.68 -21.21
CA VAL A 133 30.36 -11.36 -20.90
C VAL A 133 31.11 -11.08 -22.21
N ASN A 134 31.95 -10.05 -22.23
CA ASN A 134 32.84 -9.72 -23.36
C ASN A 134 32.17 -9.30 -24.69
N GLY A 135 31.08 -8.52 -24.64
CA GLY A 135 30.73 -7.55 -25.69
C GLY A 135 30.18 -8.07 -27.02
N ALA A 136 30.13 -9.37 -27.26
CA ALA A 136 29.40 -9.96 -28.38
C ALA A 136 28.23 -10.81 -27.86
N VAL A 137 27.20 -10.13 -27.36
CA VAL A 137 25.93 -10.75 -27.01
C VAL A 137 25.22 -11.14 -28.31
N ASP A 138 25.25 -12.43 -28.64
CA ASP A 138 24.13 -12.98 -29.41
C ASP A 138 22.84 -12.72 -28.62
N ASN A 139 21.73 -12.48 -29.32
CA ASN A 139 20.43 -12.15 -28.74
C ASN A 139 19.78 -13.33 -27.98
N GLY A 140 20.34 -13.68 -26.83
CA GLY A 140 19.64 -14.38 -25.75
C GLY A 140 20.13 -15.78 -25.43
N CYS A 141 20.96 -15.90 -24.39
CA CYS A 141 20.96 -17.12 -23.58
C CYS A 141 19.88 -16.93 -22.51
N PHE A 142 18.76 -17.63 -22.65
CA PHE A 142 17.68 -17.64 -21.66
C PHE A 142 17.89 -18.81 -20.71
N VAL A 143 17.77 -18.52 -19.43
CA VAL A 143 18.09 -19.44 -18.34
C VAL A 143 16.86 -19.56 -17.46
N THR A 144 16.50 -20.79 -17.12
CA THR A 144 15.51 -21.11 -16.11
C THR A 144 16.24 -21.65 -14.88
N ALA A 145 16.37 -20.84 -13.84
CA ALA A 145 17.14 -21.16 -12.63
C ALA A 145 16.50 -20.61 -11.35
N THR A 146 16.83 -21.18 -10.20
CA THR A 146 16.32 -20.72 -8.89
C THR A 146 16.91 -19.40 -8.41
N LEU A 147 17.95 -18.88 -9.09
CA LEU A 147 18.60 -17.63 -8.77
C LEU A 147 18.93 -16.86 -10.05
N ALA A 148 18.68 -15.55 -10.03
CA ALA A 148 19.09 -14.64 -11.09
C ALA A 148 20.61 -14.37 -11.06
N GLY A 149 21.17 -13.92 -12.19
CA GLY A 149 22.59 -13.51 -12.26
C GLY A 149 23.52 -14.50 -12.96
N ALA A 150 22.99 -15.52 -13.65
CA ALA A 150 23.80 -16.31 -14.56
C ALA A 150 24.41 -15.43 -15.66
N THR A 151 25.67 -15.72 -16.00
CA THR A 151 26.38 -15.03 -17.08
C THR A 151 26.61 -15.99 -18.23
N TYR A 152 26.63 -15.46 -19.45
CA TYR A 152 26.88 -16.25 -20.64
C TYR A 152 27.97 -15.60 -21.49
N GLU A 153 28.97 -16.40 -21.81
CA GLU A 153 30.05 -16.05 -22.72
C GLU A 153 30.04 -17.02 -23.90
N ARG A 154 30.33 -16.50 -25.10
CA ARG A 154 30.48 -17.32 -26.29
C ARG A 154 31.86 -17.11 -26.89
N THR A 155 32.54 -18.22 -27.17
CA THR A 155 33.80 -18.26 -27.90
C THR A 155 33.59 -18.98 -29.23
N GLY A 156 34.07 -18.38 -30.33
CA GLY A 156 33.93 -18.92 -31.68
C GLY A 156 33.13 -18.02 -32.62
N GLY A 157 33.46 -18.08 -33.91
CA GLY A 157 32.83 -17.29 -34.97
C GLY A 157 31.79 -18.09 -35.76
N ALA A 158 31.04 -17.39 -36.61
CA ALA A 158 30.06 -17.99 -37.51
C ALA A 158 30.63 -19.16 -38.33
N GLY A 159 29.90 -20.27 -38.42
CA GLY A 159 30.27 -21.43 -39.24
C GLY A 159 31.42 -22.28 -38.71
N GLN A 160 31.95 -21.98 -37.52
CA GLN A 160 32.93 -22.82 -36.82
C GLN A 160 32.24 -23.62 -35.71
N ASN A 161 32.98 -24.56 -35.11
CA ASN A 161 32.56 -25.13 -33.83
C ASN A 161 32.53 -23.99 -32.80
N THR A 162 31.38 -23.77 -32.19
CA THR A 162 31.16 -22.68 -31.24
C THR A 162 31.06 -23.26 -29.83
N GLU A 163 31.65 -22.55 -28.87
CA GLU A 163 31.62 -22.91 -27.46
C GLU A 163 30.92 -21.81 -26.65
N GLY A 164 29.93 -22.19 -25.85
CA GLY A 164 29.29 -21.33 -24.86
C GLY A 164 29.77 -21.70 -23.46
N ILE A 165 29.92 -20.71 -22.60
CA ILE A 165 30.18 -20.87 -21.17
C ILE A 165 29.04 -20.16 -20.44
N LEU A 166 28.18 -20.94 -19.78
CA LEU A 166 27.15 -20.46 -18.87
C LEU A 166 27.68 -20.58 -17.45
N THR A 167 27.85 -19.47 -16.75
CA THR A 167 28.20 -19.47 -15.33
C THR A 167 26.95 -19.26 -14.49
N VAL A 168 26.64 -20.19 -13.60
CA VAL A 168 25.52 -20.13 -12.65
C VAL A 168 26.06 -19.68 -11.30
N PRO A 169 25.46 -18.65 -10.65
CA PRO A 169 25.91 -18.16 -9.36
C PRO A 169 25.81 -19.24 -8.26
N ALA A 170 26.64 -19.12 -7.23
CA ALA A 170 26.64 -20.03 -6.08
C ALA A 170 25.24 -20.20 -5.46
N GLY A 171 24.84 -21.44 -5.19
CA GLY A 171 23.50 -21.75 -4.65
C GLY A 171 22.36 -21.68 -5.68
N GLY A 172 22.64 -21.29 -6.93
CA GLY A 172 21.68 -21.36 -8.03
C GLY A 172 21.53 -22.78 -8.56
N ILE A 173 20.29 -23.23 -8.75
CA ILE A 173 19.95 -24.49 -9.42
C ILE A 173 19.49 -24.17 -10.82
N LEU A 174 20.16 -24.73 -11.83
CA LEU A 174 19.78 -24.61 -13.23
C LEU A 174 18.83 -25.74 -13.62
N GLN A 175 17.66 -25.40 -14.16
CA GLN A 175 16.71 -26.40 -14.65
C GLN A 175 16.64 -26.44 -16.18
N GLY A 176 16.81 -25.30 -16.84
CA GLY A 176 16.72 -25.20 -18.29
C GLY A 176 17.59 -24.10 -18.87
N VAL A 177 18.08 -24.33 -20.09
CA VAL A 177 18.84 -23.34 -20.86
C VAL A 177 18.36 -23.34 -22.31
N ALA A 178 18.14 -22.14 -22.84
CA ALA A 178 17.86 -21.91 -24.25
C ALA A 178 18.89 -20.93 -24.81
N VAL A 179 19.70 -21.38 -25.77
CA VAL A 179 20.69 -20.51 -26.44
C VAL A 179 20.15 -20.12 -27.80
N HIS A 180 19.98 -18.82 -28.01
CA HIS A 180 19.50 -18.25 -29.26
C HIS A 180 20.66 -17.65 -30.03
N PHE A 181 20.83 -18.11 -31.27
CA PHE A 181 21.81 -17.54 -32.19
C PHE A 181 21.14 -16.54 -33.14
N SER A 182 21.74 -15.36 -33.28
CA SER A 182 21.36 -14.39 -34.30
C SER A 182 21.58 -14.94 -35.70
N ALA A 183 20.89 -14.38 -36.70
CA ALA A 183 21.07 -14.74 -38.10
C ALA A 183 22.54 -14.60 -38.52
N GLY A 184 23.08 -15.62 -39.19
CA GLY A 184 24.49 -15.64 -39.63
C GLY A 184 25.51 -15.95 -38.53
N GLN A 185 25.08 -16.15 -37.28
CA GLN A 185 25.93 -16.52 -36.15
C GLN A 185 25.66 -17.93 -35.61
N ALA A 186 24.94 -18.74 -36.40
CA ALA A 186 24.70 -20.14 -36.06
C ALA A 186 26.03 -20.90 -35.92
N PRO A 187 26.15 -21.79 -34.91
CA PRO A 187 27.26 -22.71 -34.84
C PRO A 187 27.30 -23.57 -36.10
N GLY A 188 28.49 -24.06 -36.46
CA GLY A 188 28.67 -25.05 -37.53
C GLY A 188 28.06 -26.41 -37.17
N ASN A 189 28.80 -27.49 -37.39
CA ASN A 189 28.29 -28.85 -37.16
C ASN A 189 28.14 -29.20 -35.66
N THR A 190 28.77 -28.45 -34.76
CA THR A 190 28.76 -28.75 -33.33
C THR A 190 28.76 -27.48 -32.50
N PHE A 191 27.90 -27.46 -31.49
CA PHE A 191 27.92 -26.48 -30.40
C PHE A 191 28.27 -27.18 -29.08
N TYR A 192 29.17 -26.60 -28.31
CA TYR A 192 29.49 -27.05 -26.96
C TYR A 192 28.98 -26.03 -25.95
N LEU A 193 28.23 -26.44 -24.94
CA LEU A 193 27.86 -25.59 -23.81
C LEU A 193 28.55 -26.12 -22.55
N ASN A 194 29.42 -25.31 -21.98
CA ASN A 194 29.96 -25.55 -20.65
C ASN A 194 29.07 -24.84 -19.63
N VAL A 195 28.55 -25.59 -18.67
CA VAL A 195 27.84 -25.05 -17.53
C VAL A 195 28.77 -25.10 -16.34
N ASP A 196 29.17 -23.93 -15.85
CA ASP A 196 30.04 -23.72 -14.70
C ASP A 196 29.20 -23.24 -13.52
N TYR A 197 29.29 -23.91 -12.38
CA TYR A 197 28.72 -23.40 -11.12
C TYR A 197 29.80 -22.68 -10.34
N ASP A 198 29.58 -21.41 -10.01
CA ASP A 198 30.54 -20.56 -9.27
C ASP A 198 30.49 -20.84 -7.76
N GLU A 199 30.38 -22.11 -7.38
CA GLU A 199 30.49 -22.53 -5.99
C GLU A 199 31.97 -22.67 -5.62
N THR A 200 32.46 -21.80 -4.75
CA THR A 200 33.72 -22.00 -4.04
C THR A 200 33.57 -23.17 -3.06
N GLY A 201 33.84 -24.38 -3.54
CA GLY A 201 34.09 -25.57 -2.74
C GLY A 201 32.88 -26.42 -2.41
N LYS A 202 32.64 -27.46 -3.22
CA LYS A 202 32.05 -28.71 -2.74
C LYS A 202 32.77 -29.92 -3.34
N ALA A 203 32.94 -30.92 -2.49
CA ALA A 203 33.60 -32.17 -2.81
C ALA A 203 32.79 -32.97 -3.83
N VAL A 204 33.41 -33.32 -4.96
CA VAL A 204 32.92 -34.38 -5.86
C VAL A 204 33.20 -35.72 -5.20
N ASN A 205 32.52 -35.98 -4.08
CA ASN A 205 32.62 -37.23 -3.35
C ASN A 205 31.22 -37.79 -3.09
N GLY A 206 30.59 -38.26 -4.18
CA GLY A 206 29.48 -39.21 -4.14
C GLY A 206 28.13 -38.75 -3.57
N SER A 207 27.97 -37.51 -3.10
CA SER A 207 26.66 -37.01 -2.63
C SER A 207 25.86 -36.40 -3.78
N GLU A 208 24.83 -37.13 -4.21
CA GLU A 208 23.98 -36.96 -5.41
C GLU A 208 23.10 -35.68 -5.48
N ASN A 209 23.51 -34.55 -4.92
CA ASN A 209 22.67 -33.34 -4.87
C ASN A 209 23.00 -32.25 -5.91
N THR A 210 23.72 -32.58 -6.99
CA THR A 210 23.84 -31.69 -8.15
C THR A 210 22.80 -32.08 -9.19
N VAL A 211 21.64 -31.42 -9.16
CA VAL A 211 20.63 -31.49 -10.22
C VAL A 211 21.28 -30.95 -11.50
N MET A 212 21.64 -31.85 -12.40
CA MET A 212 22.10 -31.52 -13.75
C MET A 212 20.93 -30.92 -14.54
N PRO A 213 21.13 -29.93 -15.43
CA PRO A 213 20.04 -29.41 -16.26
C PRO A 213 19.37 -30.55 -17.04
N VAL A 214 18.07 -30.71 -16.80
CA VAL A 214 17.26 -31.83 -17.33
C VAL A 214 16.85 -31.56 -18.78
N LEU A 215 16.87 -30.30 -19.23
CA LEU A 215 16.43 -29.89 -20.56
C LEU A 215 17.32 -28.76 -21.13
N GLY A 216 17.82 -28.93 -22.35
CA GLY A 216 18.53 -27.90 -23.10
C GLY A 216 18.00 -27.81 -24.53
N THR A 217 17.70 -26.60 -25.01
CA THR A 217 17.20 -26.38 -26.37
C THR A 217 18.11 -25.38 -27.09
N VAL A 218 18.57 -25.73 -28.29
CA VAL A 218 19.30 -24.82 -29.17
C VAL A 218 18.37 -24.37 -30.29
N MET A 219 18.23 -23.05 -30.47
CA MET A 219 17.39 -22.48 -31.53
C MET A 219 18.19 -21.51 -32.39
N THR A 220 18.04 -21.65 -33.71
CA THR A 220 18.67 -20.77 -34.70
C THR A 220 17.58 -20.06 -35.49
N LYS A 221 17.67 -18.74 -35.62
CA LYS A 221 16.74 -17.97 -36.45
C LYS A 221 17.07 -18.18 -37.95
N PRO A 222 16.10 -18.50 -38.81
CA PRO A 222 16.34 -18.58 -40.25
C PRO A 222 16.83 -17.24 -40.81
N ALA A 223 17.72 -17.28 -41.80
CA ALA A 223 18.40 -16.10 -42.37
C ALA A 223 17.47 -15.03 -43.00
N GLY A 224 16.16 -15.29 -43.09
CA GLY A 224 15.17 -14.37 -43.68
C GLY A 224 14.37 -13.51 -42.67
N PHE A 225 14.57 -13.66 -41.36
CA PHE A 225 13.83 -12.88 -40.36
C PHE A 225 14.71 -11.78 -39.74
N THR A 226 14.32 -10.53 -39.92
CA THR A 226 15.04 -9.32 -39.46
C THR A 226 14.48 -8.70 -38.18
N ASP A 227 13.40 -9.21 -37.60
CA ASP A 227 12.86 -8.64 -36.37
C ASP A 227 13.73 -9.00 -35.15
N GLY A 228 13.76 -8.13 -34.14
CA GLY A 228 14.53 -8.36 -32.91
C GLY A 228 13.91 -9.41 -31.96
N SER A 229 12.84 -10.10 -32.38
CA SER A 229 12.12 -11.05 -31.55
C SER A 229 12.90 -12.37 -31.39
N PRO A 230 12.87 -12.99 -30.19
CA PRO A 230 13.50 -14.29 -29.95
C PRO A 230 12.90 -15.37 -30.87
N ALA A 231 13.73 -16.26 -31.40
CA ALA A 231 13.25 -17.42 -32.15
C ALA A 231 12.55 -18.39 -31.19
N THR A 232 11.22 -18.36 -31.11
CA THR A 232 10.47 -19.16 -30.12
C THR A 232 10.14 -20.58 -30.58
N ASN A 233 10.31 -20.92 -31.87
CA ASN A 233 9.78 -22.16 -32.45
C ASN A 233 10.68 -22.86 -33.49
N PHE A 234 11.99 -22.61 -33.53
CA PHE A 234 12.88 -23.26 -34.51
C PHE A 234 13.85 -24.21 -33.82
N VAL A 235 13.36 -25.39 -33.48
CA VAL A 235 14.21 -26.59 -33.36
C VAL A 235 14.67 -26.91 -34.78
N HIS A 236 15.98 -27.09 -34.98
CA HIS A 236 16.53 -27.51 -36.27
C HIS A 236 15.75 -28.76 -36.74
N ALA A 237 14.89 -28.58 -37.74
CA ALA A 237 14.00 -29.64 -38.22
C ALA A 237 14.83 -30.59 -39.09
N GLY A 238 15.36 -31.67 -38.49
CA GLY A 238 16.07 -32.69 -39.26
C GLY A 238 16.63 -33.86 -38.47
N THR A 239 17.23 -33.60 -37.30
CA THR A 239 17.91 -34.64 -36.53
C THR A 239 17.66 -34.46 -35.03
N PRO A 240 17.46 -35.55 -34.25
CA PRO A 240 17.35 -35.45 -32.80
C PRO A 240 18.60 -34.77 -32.22
N LEU A 241 18.40 -33.70 -31.45
CA LEU A 241 19.47 -33.04 -30.72
C LEU A 241 20.03 -34.04 -29.70
N GLN A 242 21.18 -34.67 -29.97
CA GLN A 242 21.80 -35.57 -29.00
C GLN A 242 22.46 -34.71 -27.93
N ILE A 243 21.91 -34.72 -26.71
CA ILE A 243 22.49 -34.07 -25.54
C ILE A 243 23.26 -35.12 -24.77
N GLY A 244 24.58 -35.01 -24.76
CA GLY A 244 25.48 -35.87 -23.98
C GLY A 244 26.32 -35.04 -23.02
N ILE A 245 26.54 -35.57 -21.82
CA ILE A 245 27.58 -35.07 -20.92
C ILE A 245 28.93 -35.51 -21.53
N ALA A 246 29.65 -34.57 -22.11
CA ALA A 246 30.94 -34.80 -22.72
C ALA A 246 32.06 -34.94 -21.68
N GLN A 247 31.95 -34.20 -20.57
CA GLN A 247 32.95 -34.16 -19.51
C GLN A 247 32.34 -33.58 -18.22
N VAL A 248 32.70 -34.15 -17.07
CA VAL A 248 32.52 -33.55 -15.75
C VAL A 248 33.92 -33.41 -15.14
N ASP A 249 34.42 -32.18 -15.07
CA ASP A 249 35.70 -31.91 -14.44
C ASP A 249 35.49 -31.25 -13.08
N ASP A 250 36.15 -31.79 -12.07
CA ASP A 250 36.41 -31.11 -10.81
C ASP A 250 37.87 -30.63 -10.83
N ASN A 251 38.07 -29.33 -11.00
CA ASN A 251 39.41 -28.73 -10.88
C ASN A 251 39.60 -28.02 -9.53
N GLY A 252 38.87 -28.44 -8.49
CA GLY A 252 38.97 -27.94 -7.12
C GLY A 252 38.30 -26.59 -6.88
N SER A 253 38.16 -25.74 -7.90
CA SER A 253 37.50 -24.43 -7.79
C SER A 253 36.10 -24.38 -8.42
N ARG A 254 35.80 -25.27 -9.37
CA ARG A 254 34.56 -25.27 -10.18
C ARG A 254 34.25 -26.68 -10.66
N VAL A 255 32.96 -27.01 -10.69
CA VAL A 255 32.43 -28.17 -11.44
C VAL A 255 31.94 -27.67 -12.79
N ARG A 256 32.49 -28.23 -13.87
CA ARG A 256 32.07 -27.94 -15.24
C ARG A 256 31.39 -29.14 -15.85
N VAL A 257 30.19 -28.94 -16.37
CA VAL A 257 29.50 -29.93 -17.20
C VAL A 257 29.48 -29.45 -18.64
N ARG A 258 30.10 -30.21 -19.54
CA ARG A 258 30.10 -29.90 -20.96
C ARG A 258 29.00 -30.68 -21.67
N TYR A 259 28.10 -29.97 -22.35
CA TYR A 259 27.09 -30.51 -23.24
C TYR A 259 27.55 -30.37 -24.69
N LYS A 260 27.53 -31.46 -25.45
CA LYS A 260 27.75 -31.43 -26.90
C LYS A 260 26.42 -31.50 -27.62
N PHE A 261 26.17 -30.58 -28.53
CA PHE A 261 25.04 -30.56 -29.43
C PHE A 261 25.57 -30.78 -30.85
N THR A 262 25.19 -31.89 -31.47
CA THR A 262 25.58 -32.23 -32.85
C THR A 262 24.32 -32.34 -33.68
N ASN A 263 24.39 -31.87 -34.93
CA ASN A 263 23.34 -32.07 -35.92
C ASN A 263 23.42 -33.46 -36.55
#